data_AF-A0A0J8BYZ5-F1
#
_entry.id   AF-A0A0J8BYZ5-F1
#
_cell.length_a   1.000
_cell.length_b   1.000
_cell.length_c   1.000
_cell.angle_alpha   90.00
_cell.angle_beta   90.00
_cell.angle_gamma   90.00
#
_symmetry.space_group_name_H-M   'P 1'
#
loop_
_entity.id
_entity.type
_entity.pdbx_description
1 polymer ?
#
loop_
_entity_poly.entity_id
_entity_poly.type
_entity_poly.pdbx_seq_one_letter_code
_entity_poly.pdbx_strand_id
1 'polypeptide(L)' 'MQETARPVWESTGDTDALQQFLKDNGCHGVEATVVTMELLNCDLAEAQRAFFNAPCRDAERRFHNHALALLEEAADTDA' A
#
# COMPACT_ATOMS: atom_id res chain seq x y z
N MET A 1 6.44 -12.92 1.26
CA MET A 1 5.34 -12.38 0.41
C MET A 1 5.78 -12.05 -1.01
N GLN A 2 6.94 -11.41 -1.23
CA GLN A 2 7.44 -11.04 -2.56
C GLN A 2 7.49 -12.21 -3.56
N GLU A 3 8.10 -13.35 -3.20
CA GLU A 3 8.17 -14.53 -4.08
C GLU A 3 6.79 -15.10 -4.43
N THR A 4 5.86 -15.07 -3.48
CA THR A 4 4.47 -15.53 -3.66
C THR A 4 3.68 -14.64 -4.61
N ALA A 5 3.93 -13.32 -4.57
CA ALA A 5 3.24 -12.33 -5.40
C ALA A 5 3.88 -12.11 -6.78
N ARG A 6 5.15 -12.49 -6.96
CA ARG A 6 5.90 -12.33 -8.22
C ARG A 6 5.16 -12.88 -9.44
N PRO A 7 4.56 -14.10 -9.42
CA PRO A 7 3.84 -14.62 -10.58
C PRO A 7 2.60 -13.79 -10.96
N VAL A 8 1.93 -13.17 -9.98
CA VAL A 8 0.78 -12.28 -10.24
C VAL A 8 1.24 -11.04 -10.99
N TRP A 9 2.34 -10.43 -10.55
CA TRP A 9 2.90 -9.27 -11.23
C TRP A 9 3.41 -9.61 -12.63
N GLU A 10 4.18 -10.69 -12.79
CA GLU A 10 4.73 -11.09 -14.09
C GLU A 10 3.66 -11.49 -15.11
N SER A 11 2.52 -12.02 -14.66
CA SER A 11 1.42 -12.42 -15.55
C SER A 11 0.48 -11.28 -15.93
N THR A 12 0.25 -10.33 -15.03
CA THR A 12 -0.76 -9.28 -15.24
C THR A 12 -0.16 -7.93 -15.60
N GLY A 13 1.01 -7.58 -15.04
CA GLY A 13 1.52 -6.21 -15.03
C GLY A 13 0.55 -5.20 -14.39
N ASP A 14 -0.44 -5.69 -13.63
CA ASP A 14 -1.52 -4.88 -13.08
C ASP A 14 -1.29 -4.66 -11.58
N THR A 15 -1.18 -3.40 -11.21
CA THR A 15 -0.96 -2.99 -9.82
C THR A 15 -2.18 -3.26 -8.95
N ASP A 16 -3.40 -3.10 -9.48
CA ASP A 16 -4.61 -3.34 -8.72
C ASP A 16 -4.78 -4.84 -8.42
N ALA A 17 -4.51 -5.69 -9.41
CA ALA A 17 -4.49 -7.14 -9.24
C ALA A 17 -3.42 -7.59 -8.22
N LEU A 18 -2.23 -7.00 -8.28
CA LEU A 18 -1.17 -7.24 -7.30
C LEU A 18 -1.62 -6.84 -5.89
N GLN A 19 -2.21 -5.64 -5.72
CA GLN A 19 -2.68 -5.18 -4.40
C GLN A 19 -3.81 -6.05 -3.85
N GLN A 20 -4.73 -6.49 -4.71
CA GLN A 20 -5.79 -7.42 -4.33
C GLN A 20 -5.20 -8.75 -3.83
N PHE A 21 -4.25 -9.33 -4.57
CA PHE A 21 -3.57 -10.55 -4.15
C PHE A 21 -2.85 -10.38 -2.80
N LEU A 22 -2.11 -9.28 -2.61
CA LEU A 22 -1.43 -8.99 -1.35
C LEU A 22 -2.43 -8.92 -0.19
N LYS A 23 -3.56 -8.23 -0.37
CA LYS A 23 -4.61 -8.11 0.62
C LYS A 23 -5.23 -9.46 0.99
N ASP A 24 -5.56 -10.28 -0.01
CA ASP A 24 -6.19 -11.59 0.20
C ASP A 24 -5.26 -12.59 0.91
N ASN A 25 -3.95 -12.33 0.88
CA ASN A 25 -2.93 -13.11 1.60
C ASN A 25 -2.49 -12.45 2.92
N GLY A 26 -3.22 -11.45 3.42
CA GLY A 26 -2.95 -10.82 4.71
C GLY A 26 -1.74 -9.87 4.72
N CYS A 27 -1.25 -9.44 3.56
CA CYS A 27 -0.18 -8.46 3.44
C CYS A 27 -0.77 -7.04 3.40
N HIS A 28 -0.44 -6.23 4.40
CA HIS A 28 -1.08 -4.94 4.69
C HIS A 28 -0.08 -3.80 4.90
N GLY A 29 -0.57 -2.57 4.79
CA GLY A 29 0.17 -1.35 5.13
C GLY A 29 1.60 -1.31 4.59
N VAL A 30 2.57 -1.15 5.50
CA VAL A 30 4.01 -1.02 5.16
C VAL A 30 4.54 -2.28 4.48
N GLU A 31 4.15 -3.48 4.91
CA GLU A 31 4.63 -4.72 4.30
C GLU A 31 4.19 -4.79 2.83
N ALA A 32 2.91 -4.52 2.56
CA ALA A 32 2.40 -4.49 1.20
C ALA A 32 3.11 -3.43 0.34
N THR A 33 3.41 -2.27 0.91
CA THR A 33 4.14 -1.20 0.22
C THR A 33 5.56 -1.64 -0.14
N VAL A 34 6.30 -2.27 0.78
CA VAL A 34 7.67 -2.76 0.53
C VAL A 34 7.67 -3.86 -0.53
N VAL A 35 6.77 -4.84 -0.42
CA VAL A 35 6.63 -5.91 -1.42
C VAL A 35 6.33 -5.34 -2.81
N THR A 36 5.49 -4.31 -2.88
CA THR A 36 5.15 -3.62 -4.13
C THR A 36 6.38 -2.92 -4.71
N MET A 37 7.13 -2.18 -3.87
CA MET A 37 8.37 -1.50 -4.28
C MET A 37 9.39 -2.47 -4.88
N GLU A 38 9.60 -3.60 -4.22
CA GLU A 38 10.54 -4.63 -4.68
C GLU A 38 10.09 -5.34 -5.96
N LEU A 39 8.78 -5.54 -6.17
CA LEU A 39 8.25 -6.20 -7.38
C LEU A 39 8.21 -5.27 -8.58
N LEU A 40 7.85 -4.00 -8.37
CA LEU A 40 7.81 -2.99 -9.43
C LEU A 40 9.20 -2.42 -9.73
N ASN A 41 10.20 -2.70 -8.88
CA ASN A 41 11.54 -2.13 -8.95
C ASN A 41 11.47 -0.59 -9.05
N CYS A 42 10.64 0.01 -8.20
CA CYS A 42 10.34 1.43 -8.17
C CYS A 42 10.77 2.07 -6.86
N ASP A 43 10.62 3.38 -6.74
CA ASP A 43 10.88 4.06 -5.46
C ASP A 43 9.69 3.94 -4.48
N LEU A 44 9.91 4.37 -3.23
CA LEU A 44 8.90 4.31 -2.19
C LEU A 44 7.66 5.16 -2.53
N ALA A 45 7.83 6.31 -3.17
CA ALA A 45 6.71 7.19 -3.51
C ALA A 45 5.82 6.55 -4.58
N GLU A 46 6.42 5.91 -5.57
CA GLU A 46 5.74 5.12 -6.59
C GLU A 46 5.01 3.91 -5.98
N ALA A 47 5.66 3.17 -5.08
CA ALA A 47 5.06 2.05 -4.38
C ALA A 47 3.87 2.48 -3.48
N GLN A 48 3.99 3.61 -2.79
CA GLN A 48 2.90 4.18 -1.99
C GLN A 48 1.73 4.62 -2.88
N ARG A 49 1.99 5.25 -4.04
CA ARG A 49 0.93 5.59 -5.00
C ARG A 49 0.20 4.36 -5.50
N ALA A 50 0.93 3.30 -5.85
CA ALA A 50 0.37 2.00 -6.23
C ALA A 50 -0.54 1.43 -5.13
N PHE A 51 -0.07 1.45 -3.88
CA PHE A 51 -0.85 0.97 -2.74
C PHE A 51 -2.11 1.82 -2.47
N PHE A 52 -1.99 3.15 -2.37
CA PHE A 52 -3.09 4.03 -1.99
C PHE A 52 -4.12 4.27 -3.11
N ASN A 53 -3.76 4.04 -4.37
CA ASN A 53 -4.70 4.17 -5.49
C ASN A 53 -5.49 2.89 -5.75
N ALA A 54 -5.02 1.73 -5.27
CA ALA A 54 -5.70 0.47 -5.49
C ALA A 54 -7.07 0.45 -4.79
N PRO A 55 -8.18 0.17 -5.50
CA PRO A 55 -9.53 0.18 -4.93
C PRO A 55 -9.69 -0.72 -3.70
N CYS A 56 -8.98 -1.86 -3.67
CA CYS A 56 -9.05 -2.81 -2.57
C CYS A 56 -8.47 -2.28 -1.25
N ARG A 57 -7.65 -1.22 -1.30
CA ARG A 57 -6.96 -0.58 -0.17
C ARG A 57 -7.68 0.65 0.37
N ASP A 58 -8.88 1.00 -0.12
CA ASP A 58 -9.60 2.21 0.30
C ASP A 58 -9.82 2.30 1.82
N ALA A 59 -10.12 1.19 2.48
CA ALA A 59 -10.26 1.16 3.93
C ALA A 59 -8.96 1.48 4.67
N GLU A 60 -7.83 0.90 4.23
CA GLU A 60 -6.50 1.18 4.78
C GLU A 60 -6.11 2.63 4.53
N ARG A 61 -6.37 3.17 3.33
CA ARG A 61 -6.16 4.58 3.01
C ARG A 61 -6.96 5.52 3.92
N ARG A 62 -8.26 5.25 4.12
CA ARG A 62 -9.10 6.06 5.01
C ARG A 62 -8.60 6.04 6.45
N PHE A 63 -8.16 4.87 6.93
CA PHE A 63 -7.54 4.74 8.25
C PHE A 63 -6.27 5.58 8.34
N HIS A 64 -5.37 5.48 7.36
CA HIS A 64 -4.13 6.29 7.32
C HIS A 64 -4.41 7.80 7.32
N ASN A 65 -5.34 8.26 6.48
CA ASN A 65 -5.70 9.67 6.41
C ASN A 65 -6.30 10.17 7.73
N HIS A 66 -7.15 9.36 8.37
CA HIS A 66 -7.73 9.73 9.66
C HIS A 66 -6.68 9.77 10.78
N ALA A 67 -5.78 8.79 10.82
CA ALA A 67 -4.68 8.78 11.79
C ALA A 67 -3.77 10.00 11.62
N LEU A 68 -3.45 10.38 10.38
CA LEU A 68 -2.65 11.58 10.10
C LEU A 68 -3.37 12.85 10.57
N ALA A 69 -4.65 13.00 10.26
CA ALA A 69 -5.45 14.15 10.71
C ALA A 69 -5.45 14.29 12.24
N LEU A 70 -5.58 13.18 12.98
CA LEU A 70 -5.52 13.21 14.46
C LEU A 70 -4.13 13.62 14.98
N LEU A 71 -3.06 13.22 14.29
CA LEU A 71 -1.70 13.61 14.66
C LEU A 71 -1.45 15.11 14.38
N GLU A 72 -1.99 15.62 13.28
CA GLU A 72 -1.95 17.05 12.93
C GLU A 72 -2.71 17.88 13.98
N GLU A 73 -3.94 17.49 14.32
CA GLU A 73 -4.74 18.14 15.37
C GLU A 73 -4.02 18.16 16.73
N ALA A 74 -3.38 17.06 17.10
CA ALA A 74 -2.62 16.98 18.35
C ALA A 74 -1.39 17.91 18.35
N ALA A 75 -0.65 17.96 17.25
CA ALA A 75 0.51 18.83 17.11
C ALA A 75 0.14 20.32 17.19
N ASP A 76 -1.02 20.70 16.63
CA ASP A 76 -1.54 22.07 16.70
C ASP A 76 -2.08 22.44 18.09
N THR A 77 -2.50 21.46 18.89
CA THR A 77 -2.99 21.69 20.26
C THR A 77 -1.87 21.89 21.28
N ASP A 78 -0.66 21.37 20.99
CA ASP A 78 0.53 21.51 21.82
C ASP A 78 1.31 22.84 21.57
N ALA A 79 0.82 23.72 20.69
CA ALA A 79 1.44 25.01 20.29
C ALA A 79 0.81 26.23 20.98
#